data_AF-A0AAX2LXV1-F1
#
_entry.id   AF-A0AAX2LXV1-F1
#
_cell.length_a   1.000
_cell.length_b   1.000
_cell.length_c   1.000
_cell.angle_alpha   90.00
_cell.angle_beta   90.00
_cell.angle_gamma   90.00
#
_symmetry.space_group_name_H-M   'P 1'
#
loop_
_entity.id
_entity.type
_entity.pdbx_description
1 polymer ?
#
loop_
_entity_poly.entity_id
_entity_poly.type
_entity_poly.pdbx_seq_one_letter_code
_entity_poly.pdbx_strand_id
1 'polypeptide(L)'
;MFKRLFKFTLLALALISAGVLWQQAQLSVIALGRIDPLPETRQMLAEQRYADAASYLGFFMDYDYVRDNPKAQALYADITRIRSDWRYQLDKLSEGLLTGTSDETIGQAAAVTTDFLVIGDIRDLTLQGMNHLQGEEVDETLVALSALGLVATAAQIASGIGTVETAGVAAPTLVATTATKSGLVALKTAKRLGKLPPWLGKTLVREAKIAQQSKSLSALTEMLSDVTTLANTRGGFRLLSRTKNSAELSRMAAFAKAFGSQSVTLYQLGGDALVAMTPRAAQLGKESMKLAATFGQGGLRLLDNLGALKFTKLAARGAKIAYKGDAIALLAKWLLMLPMWLLYTVMGMAAVVWFPGWGRFRH
;
A
#
# COMPACT_ATOMS: atom_id res chain seq x y z
N MET A 1 -41.52 29.71 35.87
CA MET A 1 -40.78 29.90 34.59
C MET A 1 -39.62 28.91 34.42
N PHE A 2 -38.74 28.80 35.42
CA PHE A 2 -37.54 27.94 35.40
C PHE A 2 -37.80 26.45 35.08
N LYS A 3 -38.83 25.83 35.65
CA LYS A 3 -39.19 24.43 35.37
C LYS A 3 -39.60 24.16 33.91
N ARG A 4 -40.24 25.14 33.24
CA ARG A 4 -40.62 24.99 31.83
C ARG A 4 -39.40 25.18 30.92
N LEU A 5 -38.56 26.18 31.22
CA LEU A 5 -37.28 26.37 30.53
C LEU A 5 -36.41 25.09 30.59
N PHE A 6 -36.26 24.50 31.77
CA PHE A 6 -35.48 23.27 31.95
C PHE A 6 -36.01 22.08 31.12
N LYS A 7 -37.34 21.93 31.02
CA LYS A 7 -37.95 20.89 30.17
C LYS A 7 -37.69 21.10 28.69
N PHE A 8 -37.73 22.34 28.23
CA PHE A 8 -37.44 22.69 26.83
C PHE A 8 -35.96 22.54 26.49
N THR A 9 -35.04 22.95 27.38
CA THR A 9 -33.60 22.76 27.16
C THR A 9 -33.23 21.29 27.10
N LEU A 10 -33.83 20.47 27.96
CA LEU A 10 -33.55 19.04 28.02
C LEU A 10 -34.17 18.29 26.82
N LEU A 11 -35.33 18.73 26.32
CA LEU A 11 -35.90 18.24 25.06
C LEU A 11 -35.04 18.65 23.86
N ALA A 12 -34.55 19.89 23.81
CA ALA A 12 -33.62 20.34 22.79
C ALA A 12 -32.31 19.51 22.80
N LEU A 13 -31.75 19.24 23.98
CA LEU A 13 -30.58 18.38 24.14
C LEU A 13 -30.84 16.95 23.65
N ALA A 14 -32.01 16.39 23.95
CA ALA A 14 -32.40 15.06 23.48
C ALA A 14 -32.63 15.00 21.97
N LEU A 15 -33.21 16.03 21.35
CA LEU A 15 -33.34 16.14 19.90
C LEU A 15 -31.97 16.24 19.23
N ILE A 16 -31.05 17.02 19.81
CA ILE A 16 -29.65 17.09 19.35
C ILE A 16 -29.02 15.70 19.45
N SER A 17 -29.05 15.05 20.61
CA SER A 17 -28.52 13.68 20.83
C SER A 17 -29.09 12.66 19.85
N ALA A 18 -30.41 12.67 19.62
CA ALA A 18 -31.06 11.81 18.65
C ALA A 18 -30.56 12.10 17.22
N GLY A 19 -30.39 13.38 16.87
CA GLY A 19 -29.79 13.80 15.60
C GLY A 19 -28.34 13.33 15.44
N VAL A 20 -27.52 13.38 16.50
CA VAL A 20 -26.13 12.88 16.50
C VAL A 20 -26.09 11.39 16.23
N LEU A 21 -26.89 10.61 16.95
CA LEU A 21 -26.95 9.16 16.79
C LEU A 21 -27.48 8.78 15.40
N TRP A 22 -28.51 9.49 14.91
CA TRP A 22 -29.06 9.27 13.58
C TRP A 22 -28.08 9.61 12.45
N GLN A 23 -27.31 10.69 12.59
CA GLN A 23 -26.35 11.16 11.60
C GLN A 23 -24.89 10.75 11.90
N GLN A 24 -24.68 9.80 12.80
CA GLN A 24 -23.35 9.44 13.30
C GLN A 24 -22.37 9.07 12.17
N ALA A 25 -22.85 8.33 11.16
CA ALA A 25 -22.07 7.95 9.99
C ALA A 25 -21.70 9.15 9.09
N GLN A 26 -22.54 10.18 9.02
CA GLN A 26 -22.24 11.39 8.26
C GLN A 26 -21.25 12.28 9.03
N LEU A 27 -21.46 12.41 10.34
CA LEU A 27 -20.58 13.17 11.22
C LEU A 27 -19.18 12.56 11.26
N SER A 28 -19.06 11.22 11.25
CA SER A 28 -17.75 10.56 11.29
C SER A 28 -16.92 10.82 10.04
N VAL A 29 -17.55 10.81 8.86
CA VAL A 29 -16.89 11.17 7.59
C VAL A 29 -16.44 12.64 7.58
N ILE A 30 -17.27 13.54 8.10
CA ILE A 30 -16.94 14.97 8.21
C ILE A 30 -15.80 15.19 9.23
N ALA A 31 -15.84 14.46 10.35
CA ALA A 31 -14.87 14.58 11.44
C ALA A 31 -13.49 14.01 11.09
N LEU A 32 -13.41 12.99 10.22
CA LEU A 32 -12.12 12.40 9.83
C LEU A 32 -11.22 13.41 9.10
N GLY A 33 -11.80 14.33 8.32
CA GLY A 33 -11.04 15.20 7.44
C GLY A 33 -10.32 14.41 6.33
N ARG A 34 -10.11 15.02 5.17
CA ARG A 34 -9.23 14.43 4.15
C ARG A 34 -7.79 14.76 4.48
N ILE A 35 -6.88 13.85 4.12
CA ILE A 35 -5.44 14.03 4.27
C ILE A 35 -5.00 15.19 3.37
N ASP A 36 -4.25 16.15 3.93
CA ASP A 36 -3.54 17.16 3.14
C ASP A 36 -2.21 16.56 2.64
N PRO A 37 -2.04 16.35 1.32
CA PRO A 37 -0.83 15.74 0.79
C PRO A 37 0.37 16.68 0.74
N LEU A 38 0.18 18.00 0.90
CA LEU A 38 1.25 18.98 0.64
C LEU A 38 2.43 18.90 1.61
N PRO A 39 2.24 18.77 2.94
CA PRO A 39 3.37 18.69 3.87
C PRO A 39 4.27 17.49 3.59
N GLU A 40 3.66 16.32 3.39
CA GLU A 40 4.38 15.08 3.11
C GLU A 40 5.05 15.09 1.73
N THR A 41 4.38 15.65 0.73
CA THR A 41 5.00 15.85 -0.59
C THR A 41 6.23 16.74 -0.48
N ARG A 42 6.16 17.87 0.25
CA ARG A 42 7.31 18.76 0.45
C ARG A 42 8.47 18.07 1.16
N GLN A 43 8.18 17.22 2.13
CA GLN A 43 9.20 16.41 2.79
C GLN A 43 9.89 15.48 1.77
N MET A 44 9.14 14.80 0.91
CA MET A 44 9.72 13.95 -0.14
C MET A 44 10.60 14.75 -1.11
N LEU A 45 10.24 16.00 -1.44
CA LEU A 45 11.11 16.88 -2.24
C LEU A 45 12.40 17.24 -1.49
N ALA A 46 12.32 17.55 -0.19
CA ALA A 46 13.49 17.84 0.62
C ALA A 46 14.46 16.65 0.70
N GLU A 47 13.91 15.43 0.71
CA GLU A 47 14.65 14.16 0.65
C GLU A 47 15.09 13.79 -0.79
N GLN A 48 14.83 14.63 -1.79
CA GLN A 48 15.07 14.38 -3.23
C GLN A 48 14.37 13.12 -3.79
N ARG A 49 13.31 12.66 -3.13
CA ARG A 49 12.50 11.50 -3.53
C ARG A 49 11.42 11.92 -4.53
N TYR A 50 11.83 12.47 -5.67
CA TYR A 50 10.91 13.05 -6.67
C TYR A 50 9.94 12.03 -7.27
N ALA A 51 10.41 10.80 -7.48
CA ALA A 51 9.57 9.70 -7.98
C ALA A 51 8.42 9.37 -7.03
N ASP A 52 8.68 9.40 -5.71
CA ASP A 52 7.70 9.16 -4.66
C ASP A 52 6.75 10.34 -4.52
N ALA A 53 7.30 11.56 -4.50
CA ALA A 53 6.52 12.79 -4.43
C ALA A 53 5.50 12.87 -5.58
N ALA A 54 5.92 12.51 -6.79
CA ALA A 54 5.05 12.48 -7.96
C ALA A 54 3.94 11.42 -7.82
N SER A 55 4.28 10.21 -7.38
CA SER A 55 3.29 9.13 -7.18
C SER A 55 2.31 9.44 -6.05
N TYR A 56 2.79 10.05 -4.96
CA TYR A 56 1.98 10.43 -3.82
C TYR A 56 1.06 11.59 -4.15
N LEU A 57 1.60 12.75 -4.58
CA LEU A 57 0.77 13.91 -4.92
C LEU A 57 -0.13 13.61 -6.13
N GLY A 58 0.37 12.88 -7.13
CA GLY A 58 -0.41 12.48 -8.30
C GLY A 58 -1.66 11.67 -7.97
N PHE A 59 -1.59 10.78 -6.98
CA PHE A 59 -2.79 10.09 -6.47
C PHE A 59 -3.84 11.06 -5.91
N PHE A 60 -3.40 12.10 -5.22
CA PHE A 60 -4.31 13.09 -4.65
C PHE A 60 -4.86 14.10 -5.68
N MET A 61 -4.12 14.35 -6.77
CA MET A 61 -4.57 15.20 -7.88
C MET A 61 -5.81 14.66 -8.61
N ASP A 62 -6.17 13.39 -8.42
CA ASP A 62 -7.43 12.81 -8.90
C ASP A 62 -8.67 13.39 -8.17
N TYR A 63 -8.48 14.08 -7.04
CA TYR A 63 -9.55 14.61 -6.20
C TYR A 63 -9.62 16.14 -6.22
N ASP A 64 -10.82 16.69 -6.43
CA ASP A 64 -11.09 18.13 -6.61
C ASP A 64 -10.42 19.03 -5.56
N TYR A 65 -10.48 18.67 -4.27
CA TYR A 65 -9.91 19.48 -3.18
C TYR A 65 -8.39 19.69 -3.25
N VAL A 66 -7.67 18.83 -3.98
CA VAL A 66 -6.23 18.97 -4.23
C VAL A 66 -6.01 19.48 -5.65
N ARG A 67 -6.74 18.94 -6.64
CA ARG A 67 -6.65 19.39 -8.03
C ARG A 67 -6.89 20.89 -8.18
N ASP A 68 -7.84 21.45 -7.43
CA ASP A 68 -8.24 22.86 -7.53
C ASP A 68 -7.40 23.75 -6.59
N ASN A 69 -6.47 23.18 -5.81
CA ASN A 69 -5.60 23.93 -4.91
C ASN A 69 -4.39 24.48 -5.69
N PRO A 70 -4.21 25.80 -5.80
CA PRO A 70 -3.12 26.39 -6.58
C PRO A 70 -1.73 26.01 -6.04
N LYS A 71 -1.60 25.78 -4.72
CA LYS A 71 -0.34 25.32 -4.12
C LYS A 71 -0.01 23.88 -4.53
N ALA A 72 -1.03 23.03 -4.70
CA ALA A 72 -0.86 21.66 -5.16
C ALA A 72 -0.51 21.62 -6.64
N GLN A 73 -1.16 22.44 -7.47
CA GLN A 73 -0.86 22.56 -8.89
C GLN A 73 0.59 23.03 -9.12
N ALA A 74 1.02 24.08 -8.41
CA ALA A 74 2.39 24.58 -8.48
C ALA A 74 3.40 23.49 -8.08
N LEU A 75 3.17 22.82 -6.95
CA LEU A 75 4.04 21.75 -6.48
C LEU A 75 4.09 20.56 -7.44
N TYR A 76 2.96 20.18 -8.04
CA TYR A 76 2.89 19.10 -9.02
C TYR A 76 3.62 19.45 -10.32
N ALA A 77 3.50 20.71 -10.77
CA ALA A 77 4.22 21.22 -11.93
C ALA A 77 5.75 21.24 -11.68
N ASP A 78 6.18 21.65 -10.49
CA ASP A 78 7.59 21.63 -10.09
C ASP A 78 8.18 20.22 -10.11
N ILE A 79 7.48 19.25 -9.53
CA ILE A 79 7.90 17.84 -9.55
C ILE A 79 7.98 17.32 -10.99
N THR A 80 6.97 17.64 -11.81
CA THR A 80 6.93 17.21 -13.21
C THR A 80 8.10 17.80 -14.00
N ARG A 81 8.40 19.08 -13.79
CA ARG A 81 9.53 19.77 -14.43
C ARG A 81 10.86 19.10 -14.08
N ILE A 82 11.11 18.85 -12.80
CA ILE A 82 12.34 18.17 -12.32
C ILE A 82 12.45 16.79 -12.97
N ARG A 83 11.36 16.01 -12.97
CA ARG A 83 11.36 14.66 -13.53
C ARG A 83 11.48 14.66 -15.05
N SER A 84 11.01 15.68 -15.75
CA SER A 84 11.14 15.81 -17.20
C SER A 84 12.52 16.29 -17.65
N ASP A 85 13.37 16.76 -16.73
CA ASP A 85 14.72 17.20 -17.06
C ASP A 85 15.53 16.02 -17.62
N TRP A 86 16.16 16.22 -18.77
CA TRP A 86 16.97 15.21 -19.43
C TRP A 86 18.12 14.72 -18.54
N ARG A 87 18.68 15.60 -17.70
CA ARG A 87 19.75 15.22 -16.77
C ARG A 87 19.25 14.23 -15.73
N TYR A 88 18.08 14.48 -15.18
CA TYR A 88 17.44 13.58 -14.23
C TYR A 88 17.09 12.25 -14.89
N GLN A 89 16.50 12.26 -16.08
CA GLN A 89 16.18 11.03 -16.80
C GLN A 89 17.43 10.21 -17.16
N LEU A 90 18.52 10.87 -17.56
CA LEU A 90 19.79 10.22 -17.85
C LEU A 90 20.44 9.65 -16.58
N ASP A 91 20.39 10.40 -15.47
CA ASP A 91 20.86 9.94 -14.17
C ASP A 91 20.11 8.65 -13.77
N LYS A 92 18.77 8.65 -13.87
CA LYS A 92 17.92 7.49 -13.57
C LYS A 92 18.10 6.31 -14.52
N LEU A 93 18.35 6.58 -15.80
CA LEU A 93 18.72 5.55 -16.76
C LEU A 93 20.08 4.92 -16.40
N SER A 94 21.08 5.75 -16.06
CA SER A 94 22.40 5.27 -15.68
C SER A 94 22.38 4.52 -14.34
N GLU A 95 21.57 4.97 -13.37
CA GLU A 95 21.27 4.25 -12.13
C GLU A 95 20.70 2.86 -12.47
N GLY A 96 19.72 2.79 -13.37
CA GLY A 96 19.15 1.54 -13.90
C GLY A 96 20.18 0.57 -14.47
N LEU A 97 21.05 1.08 -15.35
CA LEU A 97 22.08 0.28 -16.02
C LEU A 97 23.22 -0.16 -15.08
N LEU A 98 23.67 0.72 -14.19
CA LEU A 98 24.84 0.48 -13.33
C LEU A 98 24.46 -0.32 -12.08
N THR A 99 23.35 0.05 -11.44
CA THR A 99 22.91 -0.57 -10.19
C THR A 99 21.97 -1.75 -10.42
N GLY A 100 21.39 -1.86 -11.63
CA GLY A 100 20.32 -2.82 -11.94
C GLY A 100 18.98 -2.42 -11.32
N THR A 101 18.79 -1.15 -10.95
CA THR A 101 17.61 -0.67 -10.23
C THR A 101 17.30 0.81 -10.53
N SER A 102 16.05 1.22 -10.38
CA SER A 102 15.67 2.63 -10.34
C SER A 102 14.29 2.80 -9.71
N ASP A 103 14.03 3.97 -9.12
CA ASP A 103 12.69 4.40 -8.71
C ASP A 103 11.85 4.95 -9.88
N GLU A 104 12.48 5.18 -11.04
CA GLU A 104 11.82 5.60 -12.27
C GLU A 104 11.65 4.48 -13.29
N THR A 105 10.62 4.62 -14.12
CA THR A 105 10.29 3.66 -15.18
C THR A 105 11.42 3.51 -16.20
N ILE A 106 12.12 4.59 -16.54
CA ILE A 106 13.23 4.57 -17.51
C ILE A 106 14.39 3.71 -17.01
N GLY A 107 14.76 3.86 -15.74
CA GLY A 107 15.83 3.08 -15.13
C GLY A 107 15.40 1.66 -14.80
N GLN A 108 14.13 1.43 -14.46
CA GLN A 108 13.58 0.08 -14.30
C GLN A 108 13.61 -0.70 -15.62
N ALA A 109 13.27 -0.06 -16.74
CA ALA A 109 13.35 -0.69 -18.05
C ALA A 109 14.80 -1.02 -18.43
N ALA A 110 15.74 -0.12 -18.14
CA ALA A 110 17.17 -0.31 -18.38
C ALA A 110 17.77 -1.44 -17.51
N ALA A 111 17.29 -1.60 -16.28
CA ALA A 111 17.72 -2.66 -15.36
C ALA A 111 17.39 -4.09 -15.84
N VAL A 112 16.30 -4.25 -16.60
CA VAL A 112 15.82 -5.56 -17.07
C VAL A 112 16.70 -6.11 -18.21
N THR A 113 17.51 -5.28 -18.88
CA THR A 113 18.23 -5.68 -20.11
C THR A 113 19.58 -6.35 -19.87
N THR A 114 20.15 -6.27 -18.67
CA THR A 114 21.43 -6.90 -18.35
C THR A 114 21.26 -8.37 -17.95
N ASP A 115 21.22 -9.24 -18.96
CA ASP A 115 21.12 -10.69 -18.81
C ASP A 115 22.47 -11.32 -18.36
N PHE A 116 22.99 -10.84 -17.23
CA PHE A 116 24.23 -11.33 -16.59
C PHE A 116 23.95 -12.28 -15.42
N LEU A 117 22.79 -12.95 -15.38
CA LEU A 117 22.42 -13.81 -14.24
C LEU A 117 23.46 -14.91 -14.01
N VAL A 118 23.80 -15.67 -15.05
CA VAL A 118 24.72 -16.82 -14.95
C VAL A 118 26.13 -16.39 -14.56
N ILE A 119 26.65 -15.36 -15.23
CA ILE A 119 27.98 -14.81 -14.95
C ILE A 119 28.02 -14.20 -13.54
N GLY A 120 26.96 -13.50 -13.15
CA GLY A 120 26.82 -12.89 -11.84
C GLY A 120 26.70 -13.93 -10.72
N ASP A 121 26.04 -15.06 -10.96
CA ASP A 121 25.92 -16.12 -9.95
C ASP A 121 27.22 -16.89 -9.75
N ILE A 122 27.96 -17.17 -10.84
CA ILE A 122 29.30 -17.77 -10.74
C ILE A 122 30.24 -16.81 -10.01
N ARG A 123 30.29 -15.54 -10.43
CA ARG A 123 31.17 -14.53 -9.82
C ARG A 123 30.89 -14.36 -8.34
N ASP A 124 29.62 -14.22 -7.95
CA ASP A 124 29.26 -13.98 -6.55
C ASP A 124 29.59 -15.23 -5.70
N LEU A 125 29.42 -16.45 -6.22
CA LEU A 125 29.89 -17.67 -5.53
C LEU A 125 31.41 -17.75 -5.43
N THR A 126 32.15 -17.36 -6.47
CA THR A 126 33.62 -17.33 -6.44
C THR A 126 34.12 -16.34 -5.39
N LEU A 127 33.58 -15.13 -5.38
CA LEU A 127 33.93 -14.10 -4.39
C LEU A 127 33.62 -14.57 -2.97
N GLN A 128 32.41 -15.07 -2.73
CA GLN A 128 32.01 -15.55 -1.41
C GLN A 128 32.80 -16.82 -0.98
N GLY A 129 33.20 -17.66 -1.95
CA GLY A 129 34.09 -18.79 -1.71
C GLY A 129 35.52 -18.36 -1.33
N MET A 130 36.05 -17.32 -1.98
CA MET A 130 37.35 -16.74 -1.61
C MET A 130 37.30 -16.14 -0.20
N ASN A 131 36.25 -15.37 0.11
CA ASN A 131 36.02 -14.83 1.46
C ASN A 131 36.01 -15.95 2.51
N HIS A 132 35.30 -17.06 2.22
CA HIS A 132 35.26 -18.21 3.11
C HIS A 132 36.66 -18.82 3.36
N LEU A 133 37.48 -18.97 2.31
CA LEU A 133 38.85 -19.49 2.41
C LEU A 133 39.79 -18.54 3.16
N GLN A 134 39.54 -17.24 3.09
CA GLN A 134 40.29 -16.19 3.78
C GLN A 134 39.81 -15.96 5.22
N GLY A 135 38.76 -16.66 5.67
CA GLY A 135 38.17 -16.49 7.00
C GLY A 135 37.36 -15.21 7.16
N GLU A 136 36.97 -14.56 6.06
CA GLU A 136 36.13 -13.36 6.03
C GLU A 136 34.64 -13.70 6.17
N GLU A 137 33.83 -12.68 6.50
CA GLU A 137 32.37 -12.84 6.58
C GLU A 137 31.77 -13.17 5.20
N VAL A 138 30.90 -14.19 5.19
CA VAL A 138 30.21 -14.67 3.99
C VAL A 138 28.75 -14.26 4.03
N ASP A 139 28.25 -13.65 2.94
CA ASP A 139 26.83 -13.39 2.80
C ASP A 139 26.08 -14.65 2.36
N GLU A 140 25.63 -15.44 3.34
CA GLU A 140 24.91 -16.70 3.09
C GLU A 140 23.69 -16.52 2.19
N THR A 141 23.00 -15.37 2.29
CA THR A 141 21.80 -15.11 1.46
C THR A 141 22.16 -14.85 0.01
N LEU A 142 23.31 -14.21 -0.26
CA LEU A 142 23.81 -14.00 -1.62
C LEU A 142 24.29 -15.33 -2.22
N VAL A 143 25.01 -16.14 -1.44
CA VAL A 143 25.40 -17.51 -1.85
C VAL A 143 24.18 -18.35 -2.20
N ALA A 144 23.14 -18.32 -1.36
CA ALA A 144 21.90 -19.04 -1.59
C ALA A 144 21.18 -18.59 -2.87
N LEU A 145 21.08 -17.28 -3.10
CA LEU A 145 20.48 -16.72 -4.32
C LEU A 145 21.25 -17.15 -5.57
N SER A 146 22.58 -17.15 -5.52
CA SER A 146 23.40 -17.58 -6.66
C SER A 146 23.36 -19.09 -6.90
N ALA A 147 23.30 -19.91 -5.85
CA ALA A 147 23.06 -21.35 -5.99
C ALA A 147 21.69 -21.63 -6.65
N LEU A 148 20.64 -20.93 -6.21
CA LEU A 148 19.30 -21.04 -6.79
C LEU A 148 19.27 -20.58 -8.27
N GLY A 149 20.00 -19.52 -8.62
CA GLY A 149 20.12 -19.04 -10.00
C GLY A 149 20.84 -20.01 -10.94
N LEU A 150 21.86 -20.72 -10.44
CA LEU A 150 22.49 -21.82 -11.18
C LEU A 150 21.52 -23.00 -11.39
N VAL A 151 20.75 -23.39 -10.37
CA VAL A 151 19.71 -24.43 -10.51
C VAL A 151 18.64 -24.00 -11.52
N ALA A 152 18.19 -22.74 -11.48
CA ALA A 152 17.22 -22.19 -12.44
C ALA A 152 17.75 -22.24 -13.88
N THR A 153 19.02 -21.91 -14.07
CA THR A 153 19.67 -21.96 -15.38
C THR A 153 19.83 -23.38 -15.89
N ALA A 154 20.25 -24.32 -15.03
CA ALA A 154 20.34 -25.74 -15.38
C ALA A 154 18.96 -26.32 -15.76
N ALA A 155 17.92 -25.98 -15.00
CA ALA A 155 16.55 -26.37 -15.30
C ALA A 155 16.08 -25.78 -16.64
N GLN A 156 16.42 -24.52 -16.94
CA GLN A 156 16.09 -23.90 -18.22
C GLN A 156 16.78 -24.62 -19.40
N ILE A 157 18.08 -24.92 -19.30
CA ILE A 157 18.81 -25.66 -20.34
C ILE A 157 18.18 -27.05 -20.56
N ALA A 158 17.89 -27.77 -19.48
CA ALA A 158 17.25 -29.08 -19.55
C ALA A 158 15.85 -29.01 -20.21
N SER A 159 15.06 -27.99 -19.85
CA SER A 159 13.73 -27.78 -20.44
C SER A 159 13.79 -27.29 -21.90
N GLY A 160 14.78 -26.46 -22.24
CA GLY A 160 14.97 -25.86 -23.56
C GLY A 160 15.38 -26.89 -24.61
N ILE A 161 16.19 -27.89 -24.25
CA ILE A 161 16.56 -29.02 -25.11
C ILE A 161 15.33 -29.90 -25.42
N GLY A 162 14.38 -30.02 -24.49
CA GLY A 162 13.14 -30.79 -24.68
C GLY A 162 12.03 -30.06 -25.47
N THR A 163 12.10 -28.74 -25.62
CA THR A 163 11.05 -27.93 -26.27
C THR A 163 11.32 -27.59 -27.74
N VAL A 164 12.50 -27.92 -28.29
CA VAL A 164 12.83 -27.67 -29.71
C VAL A 164 11.90 -28.45 -30.66
N GLU A 165 11.22 -29.50 -30.21
CA GLU A 165 10.32 -30.30 -31.05
C GLU A 165 8.85 -29.83 -31.09
N THR A 166 8.42 -28.89 -30.25
CA THR A 166 7.01 -28.42 -30.25
C THR A 166 6.88 -27.00 -30.76
N ALA A 167 6.77 -26.91 -32.09
CA ALA A 167 6.48 -25.68 -32.81
C ALA A 167 5.22 -24.97 -32.27
N GLY A 168 5.38 -23.70 -31.87
CA GLY A 168 4.35 -22.67 -32.08
C GLY A 168 3.49 -22.22 -30.89
N VAL A 169 3.61 -22.80 -29.69
CA VAL A 169 2.86 -22.30 -28.52
C VAL A 169 3.82 -22.12 -27.36
N ALA A 170 3.85 -20.94 -26.75
CA ALA A 170 4.66 -20.65 -25.56
C ALA A 170 4.33 -21.68 -24.48
N ALA A 171 5.20 -22.69 -24.34
CA ALA A 171 4.99 -23.77 -23.39
C ALA A 171 4.90 -23.15 -21.97
N PRO A 172 3.96 -23.59 -21.11
CA PRO A 172 3.83 -23.10 -19.73
C PRO A 172 5.14 -23.17 -18.94
N THR A 173 6.03 -24.10 -19.31
CA THR A 173 7.38 -24.29 -18.77
C THR A 173 8.35 -23.14 -19.09
N LEU A 174 8.24 -22.48 -20.25
CA LEU A 174 9.07 -21.33 -20.62
C LEU A 174 8.65 -20.04 -19.89
N VAL A 175 7.35 -19.86 -19.66
CA VAL A 175 6.82 -18.70 -18.91
C VAL A 175 7.15 -18.83 -17.42
N ALA A 176 7.02 -20.04 -16.85
CA ALA A 176 7.37 -20.30 -15.46
C ALA A 176 8.88 -20.13 -15.16
N THR A 177 9.76 -20.50 -16.10
CA THR A 177 11.22 -20.32 -15.97
C THR A 177 11.65 -18.85 -16.07
N THR A 178 10.91 -18.04 -16.83
CA THR A 178 11.15 -16.59 -16.92
C THR A 178 10.71 -15.86 -15.64
N ALA A 179 9.58 -16.27 -15.06
CA ALA A 179 9.08 -15.72 -13.79
C ALA A 179 10.00 -16.07 -12.59
N THR A 180 10.57 -17.28 -12.56
CA THR A 180 11.51 -17.68 -11.50
C THR A 180 12.85 -16.97 -11.60
N LYS A 181 13.40 -16.81 -12.81
CA LYS A 181 14.63 -16.01 -13.02
C LYS A 181 14.44 -14.55 -12.64
N SER A 182 13.36 -13.90 -13.12
CA SER A 182 13.06 -12.51 -12.76
C SER A 182 12.85 -12.35 -11.25
N GLY A 183 12.22 -13.32 -10.58
CA GLY A 183 12.06 -13.32 -9.12
C GLY A 183 13.40 -13.40 -8.37
N LEU A 184 14.33 -14.23 -8.82
CA LEU A 184 15.67 -14.34 -8.23
C LEU A 184 16.50 -13.06 -8.44
N VAL A 185 16.44 -12.47 -9.64
CA VAL A 185 17.06 -11.15 -9.91
C VAL A 185 16.49 -10.12 -8.95
N ALA A 186 15.17 -10.05 -8.83
CA ALA A 186 14.49 -9.13 -7.94
C ALA A 186 14.92 -9.32 -6.48
N LEU A 187 15.10 -10.55 -6.00
CA LEU A 187 15.58 -10.82 -4.64
C LEU A 187 17.03 -10.38 -4.43
N LYS A 188 17.91 -10.62 -5.42
CA LYS A 188 19.31 -10.17 -5.41
C LYS A 188 19.39 -8.65 -5.36
N THR A 189 18.57 -7.99 -6.16
CA THR A 189 18.35 -6.55 -6.13
C THR A 189 17.84 -6.08 -4.76
N ALA A 190 16.78 -6.70 -4.22
CA ALA A 190 16.23 -6.34 -2.93
C ALA A 190 17.27 -6.48 -1.80
N LYS A 191 18.14 -7.50 -1.88
CA LYS A 191 19.23 -7.70 -0.93
C LYS A 191 20.26 -6.58 -1.01
N ARG A 192 20.71 -6.20 -2.22
CA ARG A 192 21.66 -5.09 -2.43
C ARG A 192 21.10 -3.76 -1.95
N LEU A 193 19.79 -3.55 -2.10
CA LEU A 193 19.08 -2.36 -1.60
C LEU A 193 18.81 -2.37 -0.08
N GLY A 194 19.16 -3.44 0.63
CA GLY A 194 18.80 -3.62 2.05
C GLY A 194 17.29 -3.69 2.28
N LYS A 195 16.52 -4.07 1.25
CA LYS A 195 15.05 -4.20 1.27
C LYS A 195 14.57 -5.64 1.33
N LEU A 196 15.49 -6.62 1.34
CA LEU A 196 15.14 -8.03 1.53
C LEU A 196 14.74 -8.29 3.00
N PRO A 197 13.50 -8.74 3.27
CA PRO A 197 13.10 -9.11 4.63
C PRO A 197 13.97 -10.23 5.21
N PRO A 198 14.34 -10.18 6.51
CA PRO A 198 15.17 -11.22 7.13
C PRO A 198 14.56 -12.63 7.05
N TRP A 199 13.23 -12.75 7.16
CA TRP A 199 12.54 -14.05 7.04
C TRP A 199 12.76 -14.66 5.65
N LEU A 200 12.72 -13.83 4.60
CA LEU A 200 12.86 -14.25 3.22
C LEU A 200 14.29 -14.70 2.94
N GLY A 201 15.28 -13.98 3.45
CA GLY A 201 16.69 -14.40 3.41
C GLY A 201 16.92 -15.78 4.04
N LYS A 202 16.35 -16.03 5.23
CA LYS A 202 16.44 -17.33 5.90
C LYS A 202 15.75 -18.45 5.11
N THR A 203 14.59 -18.16 4.53
CA THR A 203 13.89 -19.11 3.65
C THR A 203 14.74 -19.45 2.44
N LEU A 204 15.34 -18.46 1.77
CA LEU A 204 16.19 -18.69 0.60
C LEU A 204 17.41 -19.56 0.91
N VAL A 205 18.07 -19.34 2.06
CA VAL A 205 19.20 -20.18 2.50
C VAL A 205 18.77 -21.63 2.72
N ARG A 206 17.60 -21.85 3.32
CA ARG A 206 17.04 -23.19 3.51
C ARG A 206 16.71 -23.85 2.17
N GLU A 207 15.98 -23.15 1.32
CA GLU A 207 15.49 -23.67 0.04
C GLU A 207 16.63 -23.87 -0.96
N ALA A 208 17.72 -23.09 -0.90
CA ALA A 208 18.92 -23.34 -1.71
C ALA A 208 19.52 -24.72 -1.44
N LYS A 209 19.58 -25.15 -0.17
CA LYS A 209 20.08 -26.49 0.20
C LYS A 209 19.16 -27.59 -0.35
N ILE A 210 17.84 -27.39 -0.27
CA ILE A 210 16.84 -28.34 -0.75
C ILE A 210 16.85 -28.41 -2.29
N ALA A 211 16.90 -27.26 -2.96
CA ALA A 211 16.93 -27.14 -4.41
C ALA A 211 18.19 -27.75 -5.02
N GLN A 212 19.34 -27.62 -4.34
CA GLN A 212 20.58 -28.27 -4.77
C GLN A 212 20.46 -29.81 -4.78
N GLN A 213 19.78 -30.38 -3.77
CA GLN A 213 19.58 -31.83 -3.66
C GLN A 213 18.51 -32.35 -4.63
N SER A 214 17.37 -31.66 -4.70
CA SER A 214 16.21 -32.05 -5.52
C SER A 214 16.32 -31.63 -6.99
N LYS A 215 17.28 -30.75 -7.33
CA LYS A 215 17.43 -30.10 -8.64
C LYS A 215 16.15 -29.43 -9.14
N SER A 216 15.27 -29.01 -8.23
CA SER A 216 13.97 -28.42 -8.52
C SER A 216 13.76 -27.12 -7.75
N LEU A 217 13.03 -26.20 -8.37
CA LEU A 217 12.61 -24.93 -7.77
C LEU A 217 11.09 -24.86 -7.56
N SER A 218 10.38 -25.98 -7.72
CA SER A 218 8.91 -26.01 -7.67
C SER A 218 8.34 -25.43 -6.38
N ALA A 219 8.99 -25.65 -5.23
CA ALA A 219 8.58 -25.11 -3.94
C ALA A 219 8.71 -23.59 -3.84
N LEU A 220 9.54 -22.97 -4.68
CA LEU A 220 9.80 -21.53 -4.69
C LEU A 220 9.01 -20.78 -5.76
N THR A 221 8.42 -21.47 -6.74
CA THR A 221 7.79 -20.83 -7.91
C THR A 221 6.73 -19.80 -7.53
N GLU A 222 5.85 -20.11 -6.57
CA GLU A 222 4.79 -19.19 -6.13
C GLU A 222 5.38 -17.97 -5.42
N MET A 223 6.31 -18.19 -4.47
CA MET A 223 7.02 -17.12 -3.76
C MET A 223 7.78 -16.21 -4.73
N LEU A 224 8.47 -16.78 -5.71
CA LEU A 224 9.21 -16.03 -6.73
C LEU A 224 8.27 -15.24 -7.64
N SER A 225 7.11 -15.81 -8.00
CA SER A 225 6.07 -15.11 -8.77
C SER A 225 5.51 -13.91 -8.00
N ASP A 226 5.28 -14.04 -6.69
CA ASP A 226 4.84 -12.93 -5.83
C ASP A 226 5.91 -11.85 -5.75
N VAL A 227 7.18 -12.24 -5.61
CA VAL A 227 8.30 -11.29 -5.63
C VAL A 227 8.42 -10.59 -6.98
N THR A 228 8.27 -11.29 -8.10
CA THR A 228 8.27 -10.70 -9.45
C THR A 228 7.12 -9.71 -9.61
N THR A 229 5.93 -10.05 -9.10
CA THR A 229 4.78 -9.14 -9.09
C THR A 229 5.09 -7.84 -8.34
N LEU A 230 5.73 -7.94 -7.17
CA LEU A 230 6.16 -6.78 -6.39
C LEU A 230 7.28 -6.01 -7.08
N ALA A 231 8.29 -6.68 -7.62
CA ALA A 231 9.41 -6.04 -8.31
C ALA A 231 8.97 -5.25 -9.54
N ASN A 232 7.98 -5.76 -10.28
CA ASN A 232 7.39 -5.09 -11.44
C ASN A 232 6.44 -3.95 -11.05
N THR A 233 6.09 -3.82 -9.77
CA THR A 233 5.27 -2.72 -9.27
C THR A 233 6.17 -1.56 -8.86
N ARG A 234 5.85 -0.33 -9.31
CA ARG A 234 6.63 0.87 -8.97
C ARG A 234 6.76 1.01 -7.44
N GLY A 235 7.99 1.00 -6.94
CA GLY A 235 8.30 1.05 -5.51
C GLY A 235 7.94 -0.22 -4.72
N GLY A 236 7.66 -1.34 -5.39
CA GLY A 236 7.22 -2.58 -4.76
C GLY A 236 8.29 -3.29 -3.94
N PHE A 237 9.59 -2.99 -4.10
CA PHE A 237 10.62 -3.41 -3.13
C PHE A 237 10.38 -2.84 -1.73
N ARG A 238 9.77 -1.65 -1.62
CA ARG A 238 9.33 -1.15 -0.31
C ARG A 238 8.20 -1.98 0.25
N LEU A 239 7.23 -2.39 -0.57
CA LEU A 239 6.14 -3.27 -0.15
C LEU A 239 6.68 -4.65 0.27
N LEU A 240 7.61 -5.21 -0.51
CA LEU A 240 8.33 -6.45 -0.18
C LEU A 240 8.98 -6.36 1.20
N SER A 241 9.69 -5.26 1.48
CA SER A 241 10.38 -5.04 2.76
C SER A 241 9.47 -5.00 3.99
N ARG A 242 8.15 -4.83 3.81
CA ARG A 242 7.16 -4.79 4.89
C ARG A 242 6.58 -6.17 5.24
N THR A 243 6.81 -7.17 4.40
CA THR A 243 6.28 -8.52 4.59
C THR A 243 7.05 -9.27 5.67
N LYS A 244 6.35 -10.08 6.49
CA LYS A 244 6.96 -10.85 7.57
C LYS A 244 6.96 -12.37 7.35
N ASN A 245 6.17 -12.86 6.41
CA ASN A 245 6.01 -14.28 6.09
C ASN A 245 5.44 -14.47 4.68
N SER A 246 5.37 -15.73 4.23
CA SER A 246 4.87 -16.08 2.89
C SER A 246 3.42 -15.64 2.66
N ALA A 247 2.54 -15.79 3.65
CA ALA A 247 1.13 -15.39 3.50
C ALA A 247 0.98 -13.86 3.33
N GLU A 248 1.78 -13.07 4.05
CA GLU A 248 1.83 -11.61 3.89
C GLU A 248 2.44 -11.21 2.54
N LEU A 249 3.45 -11.94 2.06
CA LEU A 249 4.03 -11.74 0.74
C LEU A 249 2.97 -11.90 -0.36
N SER A 250 2.22 -13.01 -0.35
CA SER A 250 1.17 -13.26 -1.35
C SER A 250 0.03 -12.24 -1.26
N ARG A 251 -0.38 -11.83 -0.05
CA ARG A 251 -1.36 -10.75 0.12
C ARG A 251 -0.85 -9.41 -0.41
N MET A 252 0.43 -9.10 -0.16
CA MET A 252 1.06 -7.88 -0.63
C MET A 252 1.18 -7.88 -2.16
N ALA A 253 1.55 -9.03 -2.77
CA ALA A 253 1.61 -9.20 -4.22
C ALA A 253 0.21 -9.07 -4.85
N ALA A 254 -0.82 -9.66 -4.25
CA ALA A 254 -2.21 -9.49 -4.68
C ALA A 254 -2.67 -8.03 -4.58
N PHE A 255 -2.29 -7.32 -3.52
CA PHE A 255 -2.54 -5.88 -3.35
C PHE A 255 -1.80 -5.04 -4.40
N ALA A 256 -0.53 -5.36 -4.68
CA ALA A 256 0.24 -4.73 -5.74
C ALA A 256 -0.40 -4.94 -7.12
N LYS A 257 -0.83 -6.18 -7.42
CA LYS A 257 -1.56 -6.51 -8.65
C LYS A 257 -2.90 -5.79 -8.76
N ALA A 258 -3.59 -5.57 -7.64
CA ALA A 258 -4.91 -4.94 -7.63
C ALA A 258 -4.86 -3.43 -7.91
N PHE A 259 -3.85 -2.73 -7.40
CA PHE A 259 -3.75 -1.26 -7.43
C PHE A 259 -2.56 -0.71 -8.25
N GLY A 260 -1.65 -1.56 -8.71
CA GLY A 260 -0.56 -1.21 -9.62
C GLY A 260 0.37 -0.12 -9.07
N SER A 261 0.62 0.91 -9.86
CA SER A 261 1.52 2.01 -9.49
C SER A 261 1.06 2.81 -8.27
N GLN A 262 -0.23 2.76 -7.92
CA GLN A 262 -0.77 3.45 -6.73
C GLN A 262 -0.62 2.63 -5.45
N SER A 263 -0.17 1.36 -5.53
CA SER A 263 -0.10 0.46 -4.36
C SER A 263 0.78 1.00 -3.24
N VAL A 264 1.91 1.64 -3.53
CA VAL A 264 2.77 2.21 -2.48
C VAL A 264 2.07 3.35 -1.75
N THR A 265 1.50 4.30 -2.49
CA THR A 265 0.75 5.43 -1.90
C THR A 265 -0.42 4.91 -1.07
N LEU A 266 -1.18 3.96 -1.60
CA LEU A 266 -2.30 3.35 -0.92
C LEU A 266 -1.90 2.59 0.35
N TYR A 267 -0.76 1.89 0.32
CA TYR A 267 -0.20 1.26 1.52
C TYR A 267 0.26 2.29 2.55
N GLN A 268 0.85 3.41 2.13
CA GLN A 268 1.24 4.50 3.01
C GLN A 268 0.04 5.12 3.74
N LEU A 269 -1.09 5.27 3.05
CA LEU A 269 -2.32 5.85 3.60
C LEU A 269 -3.13 4.86 4.46
N GLY A 270 -3.22 3.61 4.02
CA GLY A 270 -4.12 2.60 4.59
C GLY A 270 -3.45 1.49 5.39
N GLY A 271 -2.14 1.30 5.22
CA GLY A 271 -1.36 0.22 5.81
C GLY A 271 -1.96 -1.16 5.55
N ASP A 272 -1.77 -2.04 6.54
CA ASP A 272 -2.22 -3.43 6.47
C ASP A 272 -3.76 -3.56 6.40
N ALA A 273 -4.50 -2.55 6.90
CA ALA A 273 -5.96 -2.54 6.81
C ALA A 273 -6.43 -2.53 5.36
N LEU A 274 -5.79 -1.74 4.49
CA LEU A 274 -6.12 -1.71 3.08
C LEU A 274 -5.73 -3.01 2.37
N VAL A 275 -4.56 -3.56 2.69
CA VAL A 275 -4.08 -4.85 2.14
C VAL A 275 -5.08 -5.96 2.47
N ALA A 276 -5.56 -6.01 3.72
CA ALA A 276 -6.56 -6.97 4.18
C ALA A 276 -7.92 -6.83 3.48
N MET A 277 -8.27 -5.63 3.01
CA MET A 277 -9.52 -5.38 2.27
C MET A 277 -9.44 -5.75 0.78
N THR A 278 -8.23 -5.94 0.22
CA THR A 278 -8.00 -6.26 -1.21
C THR A 278 -8.83 -7.43 -1.74
N PRO A 279 -8.98 -8.57 -1.04
CA PRO A 279 -9.80 -9.69 -1.52
C PRO A 279 -11.27 -9.30 -1.74
N ARG A 280 -11.75 -8.27 -1.03
CA ARG A 280 -13.11 -7.73 -1.14
C ARG A 280 -13.19 -6.53 -2.09
N ALA A 281 -12.13 -6.20 -2.82
CA ALA A 281 -12.11 -5.06 -3.74
C ALA A 281 -13.18 -5.15 -4.85
N ALA A 282 -13.57 -6.35 -5.25
CA ALA A 282 -14.69 -6.55 -6.20
C ALA A 282 -16.05 -6.13 -5.59
N GLN A 283 -16.25 -6.34 -4.29
CA GLN A 283 -17.48 -5.99 -3.59
C GLN A 283 -17.50 -4.52 -3.15
N LEU A 284 -16.38 -4.04 -2.59
CA LEU A 284 -16.25 -2.68 -2.06
C LEU A 284 -15.97 -1.64 -3.17
N GLY A 285 -15.48 -2.08 -4.32
CA GLY A 285 -15.06 -1.22 -5.42
C GLY A 285 -13.70 -0.59 -5.17
N LYS A 286 -12.77 -0.77 -6.13
CA LYS A 286 -11.41 -0.19 -6.05
C LYS A 286 -11.43 1.33 -5.85
N GLU A 287 -12.33 2.03 -6.54
CA GLU A 287 -12.47 3.49 -6.44
C GLU A 287 -12.98 3.93 -5.07
N SER A 288 -13.91 3.20 -4.45
CA SER A 288 -14.35 3.48 -3.08
C SER A 288 -13.21 3.28 -2.09
N MET A 289 -12.38 2.25 -2.29
CA MET A 289 -11.20 2.00 -1.45
C MET A 289 -10.15 3.10 -1.59
N LYS A 290 -9.86 3.56 -2.82
CA LYS A 290 -8.98 4.71 -3.06
C LYS A 290 -9.53 5.98 -2.39
N LEU A 291 -10.81 6.28 -2.59
CA LEU A 291 -11.47 7.41 -1.94
C LEU A 291 -11.39 7.30 -0.42
N ALA A 292 -11.66 6.14 0.15
CA ALA A 292 -11.56 5.91 1.59
C ALA A 292 -10.13 6.08 2.12
N ALA A 293 -9.11 5.69 1.34
CA ALA A 293 -7.71 5.90 1.68
C ALA A 293 -7.34 7.40 1.79
N THR A 294 -8.05 8.31 1.11
CA THR A 294 -7.85 9.76 1.30
C THR A 294 -8.23 10.27 2.70
N PHE A 295 -8.97 9.47 3.47
CA PHE A 295 -9.31 9.70 4.88
C PHE A 295 -8.49 8.79 5.81
N GLY A 296 -7.45 8.13 5.29
CA GLY A 296 -6.59 7.19 6.01
C GLY A 296 -7.32 5.94 6.51
N GLN A 297 -6.78 5.32 7.57
CA GLN A 297 -7.34 4.11 8.16
C GLN A 297 -8.78 4.28 8.66
N GLY A 298 -9.15 5.48 9.14
CA GLY A 298 -10.51 5.76 9.60
C GLY A 298 -11.54 5.72 8.47
N GLY A 299 -11.19 6.27 7.31
CA GLY A 299 -12.01 6.14 6.10
C GLY A 299 -12.22 4.69 5.67
N LEU A 300 -11.17 3.89 5.73
CA LEU A 300 -11.23 2.46 5.37
C LEU A 300 -12.13 1.66 6.31
N ARG A 301 -12.06 1.93 7.62
CA ARG A 301 -12.99 1.33 8.59
C ARG A 301 -14.44 1.73 8.33
N LEU A 302 -14.70 2.99 7.98
CA LEU A 302 -16.04 3.43 7.61
C LEU A 302 -16.53 2.79 6.31
N LEU A 303 -15.66 2.64 5.32
CA LEU A 303 -16.00 1.92 4.09
C LEU A 303 -16.39 0.47 4.39
N ASP A 304 -15.62 -0.22 5.24
CA ASP A 304 -15.90 -1.61 5.60
C ASP A 304 -17.25 -1.75 6.34
N ASN A 305 -17.55 -0.83 7.26
CA ASN A 305 -18.78 -0.85 8.05
C ASN A 305 -20.03 -0.43 7.26
N LEU A 306 -19.92 0.59 6.40
CA LEU A 306 -21.06 1.20 5.71
C LEU A 306 -21.31 0.61 4.32
N GLY A 307 -20.27 0.00 3.72
CA GLY A 307 -20.26 -0.42 2.32
C GLY A 307 -20.04 0.74 1.35
N ALA A 308 -19.65 0.37 0.12
CA ALA A 308 -19.25 1.26 -0.96
C ALA A 308 -20.24 2.40 -1.24
N LEU A 309 -21.52 2.05 -1.44
CA LEU A 309 -22.56 2.99 -1.88
C LEU A 309 -22.86 4.06 -0.81
N LYS A 310 -23.03 3.64 0.45
CA LYS A 310 -23.31 4.58 1.54
C LYS A 310 -22.10 5.47 1.82
N PHE A 311 -20.90 4.87 1.85
CA PHE A 311 -19.67 5.61 2.10
C PHE A 311 -19.42 6.69 1.05
N THR A 312 -19.44 6.34 -0.23
CA THR A 312 -19.21 7.28 -1.35
C THR A 312 -20.20 8.46 -1.33
N LYS A 313 -21.48 8.19 -1.09
CA LYS A 313 -22.52 9.22 -0.94
C LYS A 313 -22.24 10.17 0.23
N LEU A 314 -21.83 9.63 1.38
CA LEU A 314 -21.49 10.43 2.55
C LEU A 314 -20.20 11.22 2.35
N ALA A 315 -19.17 10.63 1.75
CA ALA A 315 -17.92 11.29 1.41
C ALA A 315 -18.12 12.46 0.45
N ALA A 316 -18.99 12.32 -0.56
CA ALA A 316 -19.34 13.40 -1.48
C ALA A 316 -20.09 14.55 -0.77
N ARG A 317 -21.01 14.21 0.15
CA ARG A 317 -21.73 15.22 0.96
C ARG A 317 -20.80 15.94 1.92
N GLY A 318 -19.94 15.20 2.62
CA GLY A 318 -18.97 15.73 3.56
C GLY A 318 -17.99 16.69 2.88
N ALA A 319 -17.52 16.35 1.68
CA ALA A 319 -16.64 17.23 0.90
C ALA A 319 -17.28 18.59 0.58
N LYS A 320 -18.57 18.60 0.19
CA LYS A 320 -19.31 19.85 -0.06
C LYS A 320 -19.49 20.71 1.19
N ILE A 321 -19.62 20.08 2.35
CA ILE A 321 -19.81 20.77 3.63
C ILE A 321 -18.48 21.33 4.13
N ALA A 322 -17.39 20.56 4.04
CA ALA A 322 -16.04 21.00 4.41
C ALA A 322 -15.59 22.20 3.55
N TYR A 323 -15.93 22.21 2.25
CA TYR A 323 -15.69 23.36 1.38
C TYR A 323 -16.37 24.65 1.86
N LYS A 324 -17.50 24.54 2.59
CA LYS A 324 -18.25 25.69 3.13
C LYS A 324 -17.77 26.17 4.51
N GLY A 325 -16.75 25.55 5.10
CA GLY A 325 -16.07 26.06 6.30
C GLY A 325 -15.71 25.00 7.35
N ASP A 326 -14.58 25.22 8.01
CA ASP A 326 -13.94 24.30 8.95
C ASP A 326 -14.69 24.15 10.29
N ALA A 327 -15.52 25.14 10.65
CA ALA A 327 -16.30 25.16 11.88
C ALA A 327 -17.24 23.95 12.01
N ILE A 328 -17.80 23.46 10.90
CA ILE A 328 -18.71 22.30 10.91
C ILE A 328 -17.93 21.00 11.18
N ALA A 329 -16.70 20.89 10.68
CA ALA A 329 -15.84 19.74 10.95
C ALA A 329 -15.39 19.69 12.41
N LEU A 330 -15.05 20.84 12.99
CA LEU A 330 -14.73 20.97 14.41
C LEU A 330 -15.94 20.64 15.30
N LEU A 331 -17.13 21.13 14.95
CA LEU A 331 -18.36 20.77 15.66
C LEU A 331 -18.66 19.27 15.57
N ALA A 332 -18.50 18.66 14.40
CA ALA A 332 -18.71 17.22 14.23
C ALA A 332 -17.72 16.39 15.06
N LYS A 333 -16.44 16.78 15.10
CA LYS A 333 -15.42 16.16 15.97
C LYS A 333 -15.83 16.25 17.45
N TRP A 334 -16.21 17.44 17.91
CA TRP A 334 -16.61 17.67 19.29
C TRP A 334 -17.84 16.84 19.67
N LEU A 335 -18.82 16.78 18.78
CA LEU A 335 -20.06 16.05 18.98
C LEU A 335 -19.83 14.52 19.05
N LEU A 336 -18.84 14.01 18.31
CA LEU A 336 -18.44 12.60 18.34
C LEU A 336 -17.51 12.23 19.51
N MET A 337 -16.89 13.20 20.20
CA MET A 337 -16.16 12.94 21.44
C MET A 337 -17.08 12.59 22.60
N LEU A 338 -18.38 12.90 22.51
CA LEU A 338 -19.36 12.55 23.53
C LEU A 338 -19.58 11.04 23.56
N PRO A 339 -19.42 10.37 24.72
CA PRO A 339 -19.62 8.94 24.80
C PRO A 339 -21.08 8.56 24.52
N MET A 340 -21.30 7.44 23.81
CA MET A 340 -22.66 7.03 23.42
C MET A 340 -23.59 6.85 24.62
N TRP A 341 -23.10 6.36 25.76
CA TRP A 341 -23.90 6.24 26.98
C TRP A 341 -24.45 7.59 27.45
N LEU A 342 -23.68 8.67 27.30
CA LEU A 342 -24.12 10.02 27.67
C LEU A 342 -25.27 10.48 26.76
N LEU A 343 -25.17 10.23 25.45
CA LEU A 343 -26.25 10.55 24.50
C LEU A 343 -27.55 9.80 24.83
N TYR A 344 -27.45 8.50 25.14
CA TYR A 344 -28.59 7.68 25.56
C TYR A 344 -29.17 8.12 26.91
N THR A 345 -28.35 8.48 27.90
CA THR A 345 -28.84 8.98 29.20
C THR A 345 -29.58 10.30 29.07
N VAL A 346 -29.13 11.22 28.21
CA VAL A 346 -29.83 12.47 27.92
C VAL A 346 -31.19 12.20 27.27
N MET A 347 -31.25 11.28 26.29
CA MET A 347 -32.52 10.87 25.68
C MET A 347 -33.46 10.19 26.69
N GLY A 348 -32.92 9.32 27.52
CA GLY A 348 -33.66 8.64 28.60
C GLY A 348 -34.23 9.64 29.59
N MET A 349 -33.41 10.56 30.12
CA MET A 349 -33.86 11.63 31.03
C MET A 349 -34.96 12.49 30.40
N ALA A 350 -34.89 12.79 29.11
CA ALA A 350 -35.94 13.55 28.42
C ALA A 350 -37.25 12.77 28.34
N ALA A 351 -37.18 11.48 28.03
CA ALA A 351 -38.34 10.61 28.00
C ALA A 351 -39.01 10.52 29.38
N VAL A 352 -38.24 10.38 30.47
CA VAL A 352 -38.83 10.28 31.83
C VAL A 352 -39.43 11.63 32.27
N VAL A 353 -38.78 12.77 32.00
CA VAL A 353 -39.27 14.12 32.38
C VAL A 353 -40.57 14.51 31.64
N TRP A 354 -40.79 13.95 30.46
CA TRP A 354 -41.99 14.17 29.64
C TRP A 354 -43.01 13.04 29.74
N PHE A 355 -42.72 11.97 30.49
CA PHE A 355 -43.67 10.89 30.72
C PHE A 355 -44.82 11.40 31.63
N PRO A 356 -46.09 11.27 31.20
CA PRO A 356 -47.24 11.90 31.87
C PRO A 356 -47.52 11.35 33.29
N GLY A 357 -46.88 10.24 33.70
CA GLY A 357 -47.07 9.62 35.01
C GLY A 357 -46.17 10.14 36.14
N TRP A 358 -45.11 10.90 35.86
CA TRP A 358 -44.11 11.21 36.90
C TRP A 358 -44.54 12.30 37.90
N GLY A 359 -45.65 12.99 37.63
CA GLY A 359 -46.27 13.95 38.55
C GLY A 359 -47.11 13.32 39.67
N ARG A 360 -47.39 12.01 39.62
CA ARG A 360 -48.26 11.32 40.61
C ARG A 360 -47.51 10.70 41.80
N PHE A 361 -46.18 10.67 41.80
CA PHE A 361 -45.37 10.09 42.87
C PHE A 361 -44.74 11.13 43.82
N ARG A 362 -45.22 12.37 43.79
CA ARG A 362 -44.90 13.40 44.78
C ARG A 362 -46.18 13.95 45.38
N HIS A 363 -46.80 13.14 46.23
CA HIS A 363 -47.67 13.58 47.32
C HIS A 363 -47.40 12.74 48.54
#